data_AF-A2EFA2-F1
#
_entry.id   AF-A2EFA2-F1
#
_cell.length_a   1.000
_cell.length_b   1.000
_cell.length_c   1.000
_cell.angle_alpha   90.00
_cell.angle_beta   90.00
_cell.angle_gamma   90.00
#
_symmetry.space_group_name_H-M   'P 1'
#
loop_
_entity.id
_entity.type
_entity.pdbx_description
1 polymer ?
#
loop_
_entity_poly.entity_id
_entity_poly.type
_entity_poly.pdbx_seq_one_letter_code
_entity_poly.pdbx_strand_id
1 'polypeptide(L)'
;MQRPGDPHFMGILLNSIDCDEIETMTSLMEALRIPLMAKIEVNEIVFSIILERKMAEDAFRFYMFILCDMDCKLSAIRFFEACVSNDILVKDALDAIYKSDFKSLVCISLYCEFEVKRSLITIISRYIEFHKFDAAETAVQIGILKAIKSFIPDHIQLVLDSLNAIIGKYYEENQGAIIYGLIDENKIIEKLDEALEDLDNDEDPKTDEVFENLTDFLEALNQLVE
;
A
#
# COMPACT_ATOMS: atom_id res chain seq x y z
N MET A 1 31.12 22.88 -12.36
CA MET A 1 29.85 23.22 -11.69
C MET A 1 28.91 22.05 -11.87
N GLN A 2 28.65 21.28 -10.81
CA GLN A 2 27.59 20.26 -10.83
C GLN A 2 26.24 20.98 -10.75
N ARG A 3 25.28 20.55 -11.57
CA ARG A 3 23.96 21.18 -11.64
C ARG A 3 23.05 20.58 -10.55
N PRO A 4 22.13 21.36 -9.97
CA PRO A 4 21.00 20.80 -9.23
C PRO A 4 20.27 19.81 -10.16
N GLY A 5 20.20 18.54 -9.76
CA GLY A 5 19.69 17.44 -10.59
C GLY A 5 20.76 16.49 -11.16
N ASP A 6 22.05 16.76 -10.94
CA ASP A 6 23.12 15.78 -11.19
C ASP A 6 23.00 14.63 -10.17
N PRO A 7 22.89 13.37 -10.61
CA PRO A 7 22.84 12.22 -9.71
C PRO A 7 24.00 12.12 -8.72
N HIS A 8 25.18 12.58 -9.14
CA HIS A 8 26.35 12.61 -8.27
C HIS A 8 26.21 13.69 -7.19
N PHE A 9 25.54 14.81 -7.49
CA PHE A 9 25.22 15.85 -6.52
C PHE A 9 24.19 15.36 -5.49
N MET A 10 23.13 14.68 -5.93
CA MET A 10 22.16 14.03 -5.04
C MET A 10 22.85 13.01 -4.12
N GLY A 11 23.73 12.17 -4.67
CA GLY A 11 24.49 11.20 -3.87
C GLY A 11 25.41 11.84 -2.82
N ILE A 12 26.10 12.94 -3.17
CA ILE A 12 26.96 13.68 -2.24
C ILE A 12 26.12 14.38 -1.17
N LEU A 13 25.01 15.02 -1.55
CA LEU A 13 24.11 15.72 -0.63
C LEU A 13 23.56 14.74 0.41
N LEU A 14 22.96 13.64 -0.04
CA LEU A 14 22.41 12.60 0.82
C LEU A 14 23.48 11.99 1.73
N ASN A 15 24.71 11.78 1.22
CA ASN A 15 25.79 11.26 2.04
C ASN A 15 26.30 12.22 3.11
N SER A 16 26.11 13.52 2.93
CA SER A 16 26.52 14.56 3.86
C SER A 16 25.51 14.87 4.97
N ILE A 17 24.30 14.32 4.89
CA ILE A 17 23.24 14.52 5.88
C ILE A 17 23.42 13.54 7.04
N ASP A 18 23.55 14.09 8.25
CA ASP A 18 23.51 13.35 9.51
C ASP A 18 22.08 12.89 9.79
N CYS A 19 21.89 11.58 9.86
CA CYS A 19 20.59 10.93 9.93
C CYS A 19 20.25 10.44 11.35
N ASP A 20 21.09 10.74 12.34
CA ASP A 20 20.83 10.37 13.73
C ASP A 20 19.67 11.15 14.36
N GLU A 21 19.27 12.28 13.73
CA GLU A 21 18.12 13.09 14.11
C GLU A 21 16.85 12.71 13.34
N ILE A 22 15.76 12.40 14.07
CA ILE A 22 14.46 12.00 13.52
C ILE A 22 13.90 13.05 12.55
N GLU A 23 14.00 14.34 12.86
CA GLU A 23 13.52 15.43 12.01
C GLU A 23 14.24 15.48 10.66
N THR A 24 15.56 15.32 10.68
CA THR A 24 16.41 15.31 9.49
C THR A 24 16.11 14.09 8.62
N MET A 25 15.95 12.91 9.23
CA MET A 25 15.56 11.69 8.52
C MET A 25 14.15 11.78 7.92
N THR A 26 13.19 12.35 8.65
CA THR A 26 11.80 12.53 8.17
C THR A 26 11.76 13.49 6.98
N SER A 27 12.51 14.59 7.04
CA SER A 27 12.64 15.54 5.94
C SER A 27 13.23 14.89 4.69
N LEU A 28 14.19 13.99 4.88
CA LEU A 28 14.80 13.22 3.81
C LEU A 28 13.82 12.24 3.16
N MET A 29 13.06 11.51 3.98
CA MET A 29 11.99 10.61 3.52
C MET A 29 10.96 11.36 2.67
N GLU A 30 10.52 12.54 3.09
CA GLU A 30 9.57 13.34 2.32
C GLU A 30 10.16 13.80 0.98
N ALA A 31 11.42 14.25 0.98
CA ALA A 31 12.11 14.68 -0.23
C ALA A 31 12.30 13.54 -1.25
N LEU A 32 12.53 12.31 -0.76
CA LEU A 32 12.70 11.12 -1.60
C LEU A 32 11.37 10.46 -2.00
N ARG A 33 10.28 10.67 -1.26
CA ARG A 33 8.97 10.10 -1.56
C ARG A 33 8.47 10.49 -2.95
N ILE A 34 8.51 11.78 -3.28
CA ILE A 34 7.99 12.30 -4.56
C ILE A 34 8.69 11.65 -5.77
N PRO A 35 10.04 11.63 -5.86
CA PRO A 35 10.70 11.00 -7.00
C PRO A 35 10.43 9.49 -7.09
N LEU A 36 10.33 8.78 -5.95
CA LEU A 36 9.99 7.34 -5.95
C LEU A 36 8.58 7.05 -6.50
N MET A 37 7.61 7.92 -6.22
CA MET A 37 6.22 7.76 -6.67
C MET A 37 5.99 8.26 -8.10
N ALA A 38 6.78 9.21 -8.59
CA ALA A 38 6.52 9.91 -9.85
C ALA A 38 6.87 9.09 -11.12
N LYS A 39 7.32 7.84 -11.01
CA LYS A 39 7.87 7.02 -12.11
C LYS A 39 8.91 7.76 -12.96
N ILE A 40 9.52 8.80 -12.40
CA ILE A 40 10.68 9.47 -12.98
C ILE A 40 11.84 8.49 -12.88
N GLU A 41 12.76 8.50 -13.83
CA GLU A 41 13.99 7.71 -13.75
C GLU A 41 14.78 8.16 -12.50
N VAL A 42 14.52 7.47 -11.38
CA VAL A 42 15.23 7.65 -10.13
C VAL A 42 16.59 7.01 -10.33
N ASN A 43 17.64 7.78 -10.10
CA ASN A 43 18.99 7.31 -10.32
C ASN A 43 19.33 6.14 -9.37
N GLU A 44 20.07 5.14 -9.86
CA GLU A 44 20.58 4.00 -9.09
C GLU A 44 21.27 4.39 -7.77
N ILE A 45 21.91 5.56 -7.72
CA ILE A 45 22.54 6.11 -6.52
C ILE A 45 21.52 6.35 -5.40
N VAL A 46 20.31 6.81 -5.73
CA VAL A 46 19.25 7.06 -4.73
C VAL A 46 18.78 5.75 -4.13
N PHE A 47 18.56 4.72 -4.96
CA PHE A 47 18.22 3.37 -4.47
C PHE A 47 19.32 2.80 -3.58
N SER A 48 20.59 2.95 -4.00
CA SER A 48 21.74 2.49 -3.21
C SER A 48 21.76 3.14 -1.83
N ILE A 49 21.50 4.44 -1.74
CA ILE A 49 21.47 5.18 -0.47
C ILE A 49 20.32 4.72 0.42
N ILE A 50 19.12 4.54 -0.14
CA ILE A 50 17.95 4.05 0.60
C ILE A 50 18.25 2.69 1.23
N LEU A 51 18.85 1.78 0.45
CA LEU A 51 19.19 0.42 0.88
C LEU A 51 20.35 0.41 1.89
N GLU A 52 21.47 1.08 1.60
CA GLU A 52 22.64 1.12 2.48
C GLU A 52 22.33 1.74 3.84
N ARG A 53 21.43 2.74 3.87
CA ARG A 53 20.99 3.41 5.09
C ARG A 53 19.75 2.78 5.73
N LYS A 54 19.21 1.69 5.19
CA LYS A 54 18.03 0.98 5.72
C LYS A 54 16.83 1.91 5.95
N MET A 55 16.63 2.88 5.06
CA MET A 55 15.63 3.93 5.27
C MET A 55 14.20 3.38 5.32
N ALA A 56 13.90 2.29 4.61
CA ALA A 56 12.60 1.63 4.70
C ALA A 56 12.36 1.03 6.11
N GLU A 57 13.37 0.40 6.70
CA GLU A 57 13.32 -0.11 8.07
C GLU A 57 13.08 1.02 9.08
N ASP A 58 13.81 2.12 8.95
CA ASP A 58 13.66 3.29 9.83
C ASP A 58 12.29 3.96 9.67
N ALA A 59 11.80 4.09 8.43
CA ALA A 59 10.45 4.62 8.18
C ALA A 59 9.38 3.76 8.85
N PHE A 60 9.48 2.44 8.71
CA PHE A 60 8.57 1.53 9.37
C PHE A 60 8.61 1.67 10.90
N ARG A 61 9.82 1.74 11.46
CA ARG A 61 10.02 1.90 12.91
C ARG A 61 9.47 3.22 13.41
N PHE A 62 9.70 4.34 12.72
CA PHE A 62 9.19 5.65 13.10
C PHE A 62 7.66 5.68 13.09
N TYR A 63 7.04 5.05 12.09
CA TYR A 63 5.59 4.93 12.06
C TYR A 63 5.04 4.16 13.28
N MET A 64 5.66 3.01 13.59
CA MET A 64 5.25 2.15 14.70
C MET A 64 5.62 2.74 16.08
N PHE A 65 6.52 3.71 16.15
CA PHE A 65 7.02 4.25 17.41
C PHE A 65 6.04 5.25 18.04
N ILE A 66 5.59 4.96 19.26
CA ILE A 66 4.53 5.73 19.91
C ILE A 66 4.91 7.20 20.18
N LEU A 67 6.20 7.49 20.39
CA LEU A 67 6.69 8.84 20.75
C LEU A 67 6.92 9.75 19.55
N CYS A 68 6.86 9.26 18.31
CA CYS A 68 6.90 10.12 17.14
C CYS A 68 5.59 10.92 17.03
N ASP A 69 5.70 12.21 16.71
CA ASP A 69 4.54 13.04 16.40
C ASP A 69 3.84 12.57 15.12
N MET A 70 2.65 13.13 14.87
CA MET A 70 1.80 12.71 13.75
C MET A 70 2.40 13.06 12.39
N ASP A 71 3.12 14.18 12.27
CA ASP A 71 3.73 14.61 11.01
C ASP A 71 4.87 13.67 10.63
N CYS A 72 5.71 13.31 11.61
CA CYS A 72 6.76 12.31 11.48
C CYS A 72 6.19 10.96 11.03
N LYS A 73 5.15 10.47 11.71
CA LYS A 73 4.48 9.20 11.35
C LYS A 73 3.91 9.25 9.93
N LEU A 74 3.31 10.37 9.54
CA LEU A 74 2.70 10.52 8.23
C LEU A 74 3.75 10.51 7.11
N SER A 75 4.84 11.25 7.25
CA SER A 75 5.93 11.21 6.28
C SER A 75 6.59 9.84 6.23
N ALA A 76 6.80 9.20 7.38
CA ALA A 76 7.38 7.87 7.44
C ALA A 76 6.51 6.82 6.72
N ILE A 77 5.20 6.75 6.99
CA ILE A 77 4.34 5.75 6.35
C ILE A 77 4.18 5.98 4.85
N ARG A 78 4.14 7.24 4.41
CA ARG A 78 4.04 7.58 2.99
C ARG A 78 5.34 7.31 2.23
N PHE A 79 6.50 7.50 2.85
CA PHE A 79 7.76 7.06 2.27
C PHE A 79 7.85 5.54 2.21
N PHE A 80 7.45 4.86 3.27
CA PHE A 80 7.41 3.40 3.30
C PHE A 80 6.45 2.82 2.23
N GLU A 81 5.28 3.43 2.04
CA GLU A 81 4.35 3.14 0.93
C GLU A 81 5.04 3.26 -0.43
N ALA A 82 5.85 4.32 -0.63
CA ALA A 82 6.60 4.50 -1.87
C ALA A 82 7.66 3.40 -2.06
N CYS A 83 8.31 2.95 -1.00
CA CYS A 83 9.27 1.84 -1.06
C CYS A 83 8.59 0.51 -1.43
N VAL A 84 7.46 0.15 -0.80
CA VAL A 84 6.73 -1.10 -1.13
C VAL A 84 6.08 -1.08 -2.52
N SER A 85 5.85 0.11 -3.07
CA SER A 85 5.30 0.30 -4.43
C SER A 85 6.36 0.36 -5.51
N ASN A 86 7.65 0.27 -5.15
CA ASN A 86 8.77 0.36 -6.07
C ASN A 86 9.43 -1.00 -6.28
N ASP A 87 9.58 -1.42 -7.54
CA ASP A 87 10.07 -2.76 -7.92
C ASP A 87 11.47 -3.10 -7.37
N ILE A 88 12.33 -2.11 -7.12
CA ILE A 88 13.68 -2.31 -6.61
C ILE A 88 13.69 -2.40 -5.08
N LEU A 89 12.87 -1.58 -4.42
CA LEU A 89 12.88 -1.43 -2.96
C LEU A 89 11.88 -2.34 -2.24
N VAL A 90 10.88 -2.87 -2.97
CA VAL A 90 9.74 -3.61 -2.38
C VAL A 90 10.17 -4.74 -1.47
N LYS A 91 11.19 -5.51 -1.88
CA LYS A 91 11.66 -6.64 -1.07
C LYS A 91 12.26 -6.17 0.26
N ASP A 92 13.17 -5.19 0.21
CA ASP A 92 13.82 -4.65 1.41
C ASP A 92 12.79 -4.02 2.37
N ALA A 93 11.83 -3.29 1.82
CA ALA A 93 10.75 -2.70 2.60
C ALA A 93 9.85 -3.75 3.26
N LEU A 94 9.40 -4.77 2.52
CA LEU A 94 8.53 -5.81 3.08
C LEU A 94 9.25 -6.70 4.09
N ASP A 95 10.54 -6.99 3.88
CA ASP A 95 11.38 -7.73 4.83
C ASP A 95 11.56 -6.98 6.17
N ALA A 96 11.34 -5.66 6.21
CA ALA A 96 11.35 -4.88 7.45
C ALA A 96 10.11 -5.08 8.34
N ILE A 97 9.02 -5.66 7.81
CA ILE A 97 7.79 -5.92 8.56
C ILE A 97 7.82 -7.31 9.18
N TYR A 98 8.06 -7.39 10.49
CA TYR A 98 7.93 -8.65 11.22
C TYR A 98 6.46 -9.10 11.30
N LYS A 99 6.23 -10.42 11.40
CA LYS A 99 4.86 -11.01 11.49
C LYS A 99 4.02 -10.43 12.64
N SER A 100 4.64 -10.06 13.77
CA SER A 100 3.96 -9.38 14.89
C SER A 100 3.50 -7.98 14.52
N ASP A 101 4.30 -7.28 13.74
CA ASP A 101 4.06 -5.89 13.38
C ASP A 101 3.03 -5.81 12.26
N PHE A 102 3.02 -6.78 11.34
CA PHE A 102 1.96 -6.95 10.34
C PHE A 102 0.57 -7.03 10.98
N LYS A 103 0.38 -7.85 12.02
CA LYS A 103 -0.89 -7.91 12.75
C LYS A 103 -1.29 -6.55 13.32
N SER A 104 -0.29 -5.83 13.85
CA SER A 104 -0.50 -4.48 14.40
C SER A 104 -0.91 -3.49 13.31
N LEU A 105 -0.28 -3.53 12.12
CA LEU A 105 -0.67 -2.72 10.97
C LEU A 105 -2.11 -2.93 10.56
N VAL A 106 -2.54 -4.21 10.45
CA VAL A 106 -3.94 -4.53 10.10
C VAL A 106 -4.90 -4.00 11.16
N CYS A 107 -4.58 -4.11 12.45
CA CYS A 107 -5.40 -3.52 13.51
C CYS A 107 -5.47 -1.98 13.41
N ILE A 108 -4.35 -1.31 13.14
CA ILE A 108 -4.31 0.16 13.02
C ILE A 108 -5.13 0.64 11.82
N SER A 109 -5.12 -0.09 10.69
CA SER A 109 -5.87 0.29 9.48
C SER A 109 -7.38 0.32 9.71
N LEU A 110 -7.91 -0.37 10.72
CA LEU A 110 -9.33 -0.32 11.06
C LEU A 110 -9.76 1.03 11.66
N TYR A 111 -8.86 1.74 12.35
CA TYR A 111 -9.21 2.88 13.21
C TYR A 111 -8.50 4.20 12.87
N CYS A 112 -7.48 4.19 12.02
CA CYS A 112 -6.75 5.39 11.66
C CYS A 112 -7.52 6.31 10.69
N GLU A 113 -7.00 7.54 10.56
CA GLU A 113 -7.49 8.56 9.63
C GLU A 113 -7.35 8.10 8.17
N PHE A 114 -8.20 8.64 7.31
CA PHE A 114 -8.36 8.21 5.92
C PHE A 114 -7.03 8.15 5.13
N GLU A 115 -6.22 9.20 5.19
CA GLU A 115 -4.94 9.28 4.48
C GLU A 115 -3.94 8.21 4.92
N VAL A 116 -3.84 7.97 6.23
CA VAL A 116 -2.98 6.93 6.79
C VAL A 116 -3.53 5.55 6.43
N LYS A 117 -4.86 5.40 6.52
CA LYS A 117 -5.55 4.16 6.19
C LYS A 117 -5.29 3.75 4.74
N ARG A 118 -5.33 4.70 3.80
CA ARG A 118 -5.02 4.46 2.39
C ARG A 118 -3.63 3.85 2.23
N SER A 119 -2.60 4.51 2.80
CA SER A 119 -1.22 4.01 2.75
C SER A 119 -1.09 2.61 3.38
N LEU A 120 -1.76 2.37 4.51
CA LEU A 120 -1.76 1.06 5.16
C LEU A 120 -2.39 -0.03 4.31
N ILE A 121 -3.52 0.25 3.64
CA ILE A 121 -4.15 -0.73 2.74
C ILE A 121 -3.17 -1.10 1.61
N THR A 122 -2.52 -0.12 0.97
CA THR A 122 -1.49 -0.38 -0.05
C THR A 122 -0.38 -1.29 0.49
N ILE A 123 0.18 -0.96 1.66
CA ILE A 123 1.27 -1.72 2.29
C ILE A 123 0.82 -3.15 2.64
N ILE A 124 -0.37 -3.30 3.23
CA ILE A 124 -0.91 -4.61 3.61
C ILE A 124 -1.13 -5.48 2.37
N SER A 125 -1.68 -4.93 1.29
CA SER A 125 -1.87 -5.65 0.03
C SER A 125 -0.55 -6.13 -0.55
N ARG A 126 0.49 -5.27 -0.59
CA ARG A 126 1.85 -5.68 -1.02
C ARG A 126 2.47 -6.75 -0.12
N TYR A 127 2.27 -6.64 1.20
CA TYR A 127 2.74 -7.65 2.15
C TYR A 127 2.07 -9.01 1.90
N ILE A 128 0.76 -9.03 1.61
CA ILE A 128 0.01 -10.25 1.27
C ILE A 128 0.52 -10.87 -0.04
N GLU A 129 0.75 -10.06 -1.08
CA GLU A 129 1.29 -10.56 -2.35
C GLU A 129 2.64 -11.25 -2.19
N PHE A 130 3.48 -10.71 -1.31
CA PHE A 130 4.83 -11.21 -1.04
C PHE A 130 4.85 -12.42 -0.09
N HIS A 131 4.16 -12.33 1.06
CA HIS A 131 4.14 -13.38 2.10
C HIS A 131 3.01 -14.41 1.95
N LYS A 132 2.21 -14.30 0.90
CA LYS A 132 1.23 -15.29 0.44
C LYS A 132 0.09 -15.54 1.43
N PHE A 133 -0.47 -16.75 1.40
CA PHE A 133 -1.73 -17.11 2.04
C PHE A 133 -1.76 -16.85 3.56
N ASP A 134 -0.70 -17.18 4.30
CA ASP A 134 -0.63 -16.92 5.74
C ASP A 134 -0.89 -15.45 6.11
N ALA A 135 -0.39 -14.52 5.28
CA ALA A 135 -0.60 -13.10 5.47
C ALA A 135 -2.03 -12.69 5.09
N ALA A 136 -2.57 -13.22 3.98
CA ALA A 136 -3.95 -12.99 3.55
C ALA A 136 -4.93 -13.45 4.64
N GLU A 137 -4.78 -14.68 5.13
CA GLU A 137 -5.63 -15.28 6.15
C GLU A 137 -5.56 -14.47 7.45
N THR A 138 -4.35 -14.10 7.89
CA THR A 138 -4.18 -13.27 9.09
C THR A 138 -4.90 -11.93 8.94
N ALA A 139 -4.79 -11.25 7.79
CA ALA A 139 -5.42 -9.96 7.57
C ALA A 139 -6.95 -10.07 7.55
N VAL A 140 -7.48 -11.10 6.89
CA VAL A 140 -8.92 -11.39 6.83
C VAL A 140 -9.48 -11.69 8.22
N GLN A 141 -8.80 -12.53 9.02
CA GLN A 141 -9.21 -12.85 10.40
C GLN A 141 -9.26 -11.61 11.31
N ILE A 142 -8.35 -10.64 11.12
CA ILE A 142 -8.35 -9.39 11.88
C ILE A 142 -9.46 -8.44 11.40
N GLY A 143 -9.86 -8.53 10.13
CA GLY A 143 -10.99 -7.79 9.56
C GLY A 143 -10.62 -6.77 8.50
N ILE A 144 -9.52 -6.96 7.76
CA ILE A 144 -9.07 -6.05 6.69
C ILE A 144 -10.17 -5.71 5.67
N LEU A 145 -11.08 -6.66 5.39
CA LEU A 145 -12.21 -6.47 4.48
C LEU A 145 -13.09 -5.28 4.87
N LYS A 146 -13.24 -5.00 6.17
CA LYS A 146 -13.99 -3.82 6.66
C LYS A 146 -13.29 -2.51 6.32
N ALA A 147 -11.97 -2.47 6.42
CA ALA A 147 -11.20 -1.29 6.05
C ALA A 147 -11.23 -1.08 4.53
N ILE A 148 -11.02 -2.14 3.74
CA ILE A 148 -11.10 -2.08 2.26
C ILE A 148 -12.48 -1.58 1.82
N LYS A 149 -13.56 -2.15 2.35
CA LYS A 149 -14.93 -1.73 2.03
C LYS A 149 -15.18 -0.23 2.22
N SER A 150 -14.50 0.40 3.18
CA SER A 150 -14.68 1.84 3.44
C SER A 150 -14.19 2.73 2.30
N PHE A 151 -13.38 2.21 1.37
CA PHE A 151 -12.85 2.94 0.22
C PHE A 151 -13.67 2.80 -1.06
N ILE A 152 -14.71 1.94 -1.10
CA ILE A 152 -15.53 1.72 -2.31
C ILE A 152 -16.06 3.04 -2.90
N PRO A 153 -16.60 3.99 -2.10
CA PRO A 153 -17.19 5.21 -2.67
C PRO A 153 -16.19 6.14 -3.37
N ASP A 154 -14.94 6.18 -2.89
CA ASP A 154 -13.99 7.24 -3.26
C ASP A 154 -12.74 6.71 -3.99
N HIS A 155 -12.41 5.42 -3.84
CA HIS A 155 -11.16 4.82 -4.31
C HIS A 155 -11.34 3.37 -4.74
N ILE A 156 -12.26 3.15 -5.69
CA ILE A 156 -12.60 1.81 -6.18
C ILE A 156 -11.39 1.02 -6.72
N GLN A 157 -10.44 1.66 -7.42
CA GLN A 157 -9.25 0.95 -7.92
C GLN A 157 -8.41 0.37 -6.77
N LEU A 158 -8.23 1.11 -5.67
CA LEU A 158 -7.54 0.62 -4.48
C LEU A 158 -8.27 -0.58 -3.86
N VAL A 159 -9.61 -0.56 -3.89
CA VAL A 159 -10.43 -1.67 -3.43
C VAL A 159 -10.19 -2.90 -4.29
N LEU A 160 -10.29 -2.76 -5.62
CA LEU A 160 -10.09 -3.87 -6.55
C LEU A 160 -8.69 -4.48 -6.42
N ASP A 161 -7.65 -3.65 -6.39
CA ASP A 161 -6.26 -4.09 -6.24
C ASP A 161 -6.07 -4.88 -4.93
N SER A 162 -6.65 -4.38 -3.83
CA SER A 162 -6.53 -5.00 -2.51
C SER A 162 -7.33 -6.29 -2.39
N LEU A 163 -8.53 -6.35 -2.98
CA LEU A 163 -9.33 -7.57 -3.02
C LEU A 163 -8.66 -8.62 -3.90
N ASN A 164 -8.11 -8.25 -5.06
CA ASN A 164 -7.36 -9.16 -5.92
C ASN A 164 -6.14 -9.76 -5.20
N ALA A 165 -5.40 -8.95 -4.44
CA ALA A 165 -4.28 -9.42 -3.63
C ALA A 165 -4.70 -10.49 -2.61
N ILE A 166 -5.89 -10.37 -2.00
CA ILE A 166 -6.42 -11.34 -1.04
C ILE A 166 -7.02 -12.57 -1.74
N ILE A 167 -7.95 -12.35 -2.68
CA ILE A 167 -8.68 -13.39 -3.41
C ILE A 167 -7.71 -14.31 -4.13
N GLY A 168 -6.69 -13.76 -4.80
CA GLY A 168 -5.69 -14.55 -5.50
C GLY A 168 -5.00 -15.57 -4.59
N LYS A 169 -4.76 -15.23 -3.31
CA LYS A 169 -4.13 -16.15 -2.35
C LYS A 169 -5.08 -17.23 -1.84
N TYR A 170 -6.35 -16.90 -1.64
CA TYR A 170 -7.35 -17.91 -1.31
C TYR A 170 -7.60 -18.86 -2.49
N TYR A 171 -7.62 -18.33 -3.72
CA TYR A 171 -7.79 -19.15 -4.92
C TYR A 171 -6.61 -20.11 -5.13
N GLU A 172 -5.37 -19.63 -4.97
CA GLU A 172 -4.14 -20.47 -5.02
C GLU A 172 -4.20 -21.66 -4.05
N GLU A 173 -4.89 -21.52 -2.92
CA GLU A 173 -5.06 -22.57 -1.89
C GLU A 173 -6.37 -23.37 -2.02
N ASN A 174 -7.11 -23.25 -3.13
CA ASN A 174 -8.42 -23.89 -3.35
C ASN A 174 -9.49 -23.48 -2.31
N GLN A 175 -9.43 -22.24 -1.83
CA GLN A 175 -10.35 -21.67 -0.84
C GLN A 175 -11.19 -20.51 -1.41
N GLY A 176 -11.44 -20.51 -2.73
CA GLY A 176 -12.24 -19.50 -3.43
C GLY A 176 -13.64 -19.30 -2.82
N ALA A 177 -14.37 -20.39 -2.58
CA ALA A 177 -15.69 -20.34 -1.96
C ALA A 177 -15.68 -19.75 -0.53
N ILE A 178 -14.59 -19.96 0.23
CA ILE A 178 -14.45 -19.41 1.60
C ILE A 178 -14.30 -17.89 1.53
N ILE A 179 -13.39 -17.39 0.69
CA ILE A 179 -13.18 -15.94 0.58
C ILE A 179 -14.40 -15.25 -0.03
N TYR A 180 -15.09 -15.88 -0.98
CA TYR A 180 -16.34 -15.36 -1.52
C TYR A 180 -17.38 -15.15 -0.41
N GLY A 181 -17.62 -16.17 0.43
CA GLY A 181 -18.55 -16.06 1.56
C GLY A 181 -18.19 -14.94 2.52
N LEU A 182 -16.89 -14.76 2.82
CA LEU A 182 -16.43 -13.68 3.69
C LEU A 182 -16.61 -12.28 3.07
N ILE A 183 -16.44 -12.15 1.75
CA ILE A 183 -16.67 -10.90 1.02
C ILE A 183 -18.17 -10.55 1.03
N ASP A 184 -19.03 -11.54 0.79
CA ASP A 184 -20.49 -11.39 0.82
C ASP A 184 -21.01 -11.04 2.22
N GLU A 185 -20.53 -11.72 3.27
CA GLU A 185 -20.85 -11.41 4.66
C GLU A 185 -20.47 -9.97 5.06
N ASN A 186 -19.40 -9.43 4.47
CA ASN A 186 -19.00 -8.04 4.67
C ASN A 186 -19.80 -7.06 3.81
N LYS A 187 -20.73 -7.52 2.96
CA LYS A 187 -21.51 -6.73 1.99
C LYS A 187 -20.61 -5.91 1.08
N ILE A 188 -19.54 -6.53 0.58
CA ILE A 188 -18.65 -5.88 -0.39
C ILE A 188 -19.26 -5.97 -1.79
N ILE A 189 -19.80 -7.13 -2.17
CA ILE A 189 -20.47 -7.34 -3.48
C ILE A 189 -21.61 -6.33 -3.67
N GLU A 190 -22.55 -6.28 -2.71
CA GLU A 190 -23.66 -5.30 -2.70
C GLU A 190 -23.18 -3.86 -2.93
N LYS A 191 -22.08 -3.47 -2.28
CA LYS A 191 -21.52 -2.12 -2.42
C LYS A 191 -20.79 -1.87 -3.74
N LEU A 192 -20.19 -2.91 -4.31
CA LEU A 192 -19.53 -2.82 -5.61
C LEU A 192 -20.57 -2.71 -6.72
N ASP A 193 -21.68 -3.44 -6.62
CA ASP A 193 -22.82 -3.31 -7.55
C ASP A 193 -23.43 -1.90 -7.49
N GLU A 194 -23.67 -1.37 -6.27
CA GLU A 194 -24.13 0.03 -6.08
C GLU A 194 -23.19 1.04 -6.77
N ALA A 195 -21.87 0.86 -6.61
CA ALA A 195 -20.88 1.73 -7.24
C ALA A 195 -20.86 1.61 -8.77
N LEU A 196 -21.11 0.41 -9.31
CA LEU A 196 -21.21 0.20 -10.76
C LEU A 196 -22.43 0.92 -11.35
N GLU A 197 -23.58 0.84 -10.67
CA GLU A 197 -24.79 1.57 -11.08
C GLU A 197 -24.56 3.09 -11.07
N ASP A 198 -23.86 3.62 -10.06
CA ASP A 198 -23.52 5.04 -10.00
C ASP A 198 -22.60 5.46 -11.16
N LEU A 199 -21.65 4.61 -11.56
CA LEU A 199 -20.73 4.88 -12.66
C LEU A 199 -21.38 4.80 -14.05
N ASP A 200 -22.31 3.86 -14.28
CA ASP A 200 -23.07 3.76 -15.54
C ASP A 200 -23.92 5.01 -15.82
N ASN A 201 -24.30 5.72 -14.76
CA ASN A 201 -25.05 6.97 -14.82
C ASN A 201 -24.14 8.22 -14.90
N ASP A 202 -22.82 8.09 -14.84
CA ASP A 202 -21.85 9.20 -14.92
C ASP A 202 -21.42 9.43 -16.38
N GLU A 203 -21.43 10.69 -16.83
CA GLU A 203 -21.05 11.07 -18.20
C GLU A 203 -19.54 11.41 -18.33
N ASP A 204 -18.73 11.24 -17.27
CA ASP A 204 -17.28 11.51 -17.31
C ASP A 204 -16.48 10.37 -17.99
N PRO A 205 -15.81 10.59 -19.14
CA PRO A 205 -15.04 9.55 -19.83
C PRO A 205 -13.85 8.95 -19.05
N LYS A 206 -13.50 9.49 -17.87
CA LYS A 206 -12.52 8.86 -16.96
C LYS A 206 -13.09 7.70 -16.15
N THR A 207 -14.40 7.52 -16.12
CA THR A 207 -15.06 6.41 -15.41
C THR A 207 -15.09 5.13 -16.25
N ASP A 208 -14.91 5.21 -17.57
CA ASP A 208 -14.95 4.05 -18.49
C ASP A 208 -13.97 2.93 -18.10
N GLU A 209 -12.69 3.24 -17.84
CA GLU A 209 -11.69 2.23 -17.44
C GLU A 209 -12.03 1.58 -16.09
N VAL A 210 -12.54 2.38 -15.17
CA VAL A 210 -12.93 1.92 -13.83
C VAL A 210 -14.17 1.02 -13.91
N PHE A 211 -15.13 1.38 -14.76
CA PHE A 211 -16.34 0.61 -15.03
C PHE A 211 -16.01 -0.77 -15.63
N GLU A 212 -15.13 -0.81 -16.64
CA GLU A 212 -14.66 -2.06 -17.24
C GLU A 212 -13.96 -2.95 -16.19
N ASN A 213 -13.00 -2.39 -15.44
CA ASN A 213 -12.28 -3.13 -14.40
C ASN A 213 -13.21 -3.69 -13.30
N LEU A 214 -14.23 -2.93 -12.91
CA LEU A 214 -15.19 -3.34 -11.89
C LEU A 214 -16.12 -4.46 -12.41
N THR A 215 -16.56 -4.35 -13.67
CA THR A 215 -17.38 -5.37 -14.32
C THR A 215 -16.62 -6.69 -14.41
N ASP A 216 -15.41 -6.67 -14.95
CA ASP A 216 -14.53 -7.85 -15.05
C ASP A 216 -14.27 -8.49 -13.68
N PHE A 217 -14.06 -7.66 -12.66
CA PHE A 217 -13.86 -8.13 -11.29
C PHE A 217 -15.09 -8.86 -10.74
N LEU A 218 -16.30 -8.31 -10.92
CA LEU A 218 -17.53 -8.93 -10.43
C LEU A 218 -17.83 -10.25 -11.17
N GLU A 219 -17.58 -10.30 -12.47
CA GLU A 219 -17.67 -11.55 -13.24
C GLU A 219 -16.70 -12.61 -12.73
N ALA A 220 -15.44 -12.26 -12.53
CA ALA A 220 -14.42 -13.16 -11.99
C ALA A 220 -14.76 -13.64 -10.57
N LEU A 221 -15.32 -12.76 -9.74
CA LEU A 221 -15.71 -13.09 -8.37
C LEU A 221 -16.85 -14.12 -8.33
N ASN A 222 -17.81 -14.04 -9.25
CA ASN A 222 -18.90 -15.02 -9.36
C ASN A 222 -18.41 -16.42 -9.78
N GLN A 223 -17.32 -16.50 -10.54
CA GLN A 223 -16.70 -17.77 -10.94
C GLN A 223 -16.00 -18.51 -9.77
N LEU A 224 -15.78 -17.86 -8.62
CA LEU A 224 -15.14 -18.49 -7.45
C LEU A 224 -16.03 -19.51 -6.73
N VAL A 225 -17.33 -19.54 -7.06
CA VAL A 225 -18.35 -20.38 -6.42
C VAL A 225 -18.71 -21.60 -7.28
N GLU A 226 -18.27 -21.64 -8.54
CA GLU A 226 -18.47 -22.75 -9.48
C GLU A 226 -17.41 -23.85 -9.34
#